data_AF-A0A3C1G0T7-F1
#
_entry.id   AF-A0A3C1G0T7-F1
#
_cell.length_a   1.000
_cell.length_b   1.000
_cell.length_c   1.000
_cell.angle_alpha   90.00
_cell.angle_beta   90.00
_cell.angle_gamma   90.00
#
_symmetry.space_group_name_H-M   'P 1'
#
loop_
_entity.id
_entity.type
_entity.pdbx_description
1 polymer ?
#
loop_
_entity_poly.entity_id
_entity_poly.type
_entity_poly.pdbx_seq_one_letter_code
_entity_poly.pdbx_strand_id
1 'polypeptide(L)'
;MKIYGNKPPEGLDRSAGADKTTRGPQKTQTSGTDKLQAADKVDISGQGKEIADIMASVNQLPDVRTDKVNQVRQAIESGSYSVDPSKVAQKILREI
;
A
#
# COMPACT_ATOMS: atom_id res chain seq x y z
N MET A 1 11.29 -21.94 5.11
CA MET A 1 10.56 -21.29 4.00
C MET A 1 11.37 -20.11 3.50
N LYS A 2 11.49 -19.91 2.19
CA LYS A 2 12.19 -18.78 1.57
C LYS A 2 11.17 -17.99 0.75
N ILE A 3 10.92 -16.74 1.13
CA ILE A 3 10.08 -15.81 0.37
C ILE A 3 10.98 -15.09 -0.64
N TYR A 4 10.79 -15.34 -1.93
CA TYR A 4 11.44 -14.55 -2.99
C TYR A 4 10.52 -13.39 -3.36
N GLY A 5 11.08 -12.17 -3.35
CA GLY A 5 10.35 -10.94 -3.65
C GLY A 5 9.91 -10.86 -5.10
N ASN A 6 8.64 -10.53 -5.32
CA ASN A 6 8.12 -10.21 -6.65
C ASN A 6 8.54 -8.79 -7.04
N LYS A 7 9.25 -8.68 -8.17
CA LYS A 7 9.35 -7.44 -8.95
C LYS A 7 7.96 -7.08 -9.49
N PRO A 8 7.58 -5.80 -9.54
CA PRO A 8 6.30 -5.40 -10.11
C PRO A 8 6.28 -5.66 -11.63
N PRO A 9 5.15 -6.11 -12.21
CA PRO A 9 5.05 -6.30 -13.65
C PRO A 9 5.07 -4.94 -14.38
N GLU A 10 5.93 -4.86 -15.39
CA GLU A 10 6.04 -3.75 -16.34
C GLU A 10 4.69 -3.42 -16.99
N GLY A 11 4.57 -2.13 -17.33
CA GLY A 11 3.33 -1.44 -17.66
C GLY A 11 2.49 -2.06 -18.76
N LEU A 12 1.19 -1.76 -18.64
CA LEU A 12 0.11 -2.05 -19.55
C LEU A 12 0.39 -1.51 -20.97
N ASP A 13 0.52 -2.41 -21.94
CA ASP A 13 0.30 -2.08 -23.36
C ASP A 13 -1.19 -1.81 -23.58
N ARG A 14 -1.53 -0.55 -23.84
CA ARG A 14 -2.80 -0.15 -24.45
C ARG A 14 -2.54 0.37 -25.85
N SER A 15 -2.51 -0.54 -26.83
CA SER A 15 -2.63 -0.18 -28.24
C SER A 15 -4.10 0.00 -28.60
N ALA A 16 -4.53 1.26 -28.73
CA ALA A 16 -5.78 1.62 -29.37
C ALA A 16 -5.47 2.33 -30.68
N GLY A 17 -5.87 1.73 -31.81
CA GLY A 17 -6.04 2.44 -33.07
C GLY A 17 -5.67 1.68 -34.33
N ALA A 18 -6.70 1.41 -35.15
CA ALA A 18 -6.68 1.16 -36.61
C ALA A 18 -6.02 -0.17 -37.07
N ASP A 19 -6.46 -0.92 -38.08
CA ASP A 19 -7.27 -0.64 -39.26
C ASP A 19 -7.76 -1.97 -39.89
N LYS A 20 -8.95 -1.95 -40.52
CA LYS A 20 -9.41 -2.70 -41.73
C LYS A 20 -9.37 -4.26 -41.87
N THR A 21 -10.57 -4.80 -42.13
CA THR A 21 -10.95 -5.50 -43.40
C THR A 21 -10.88 -7.05 -43.52
N THR A 22 -12.09 -7.65 -43.66
CA THR A 22 -12.53 -8.83 -44.47
C THR A 22 -12.40 -10.30 -44.04
N ARG A 23 -13.59 -10.96 -44.09
CA ARG A 23 -13.96 -12.30 -44.63
C ARG A 23 -13.70 -13.60 -43.83
N GLY A 24 -14.81 -14.26 -43.47
CA GLY A 24 -15.01 -15.71 -43.62
C GLY A 24 -15.00 -16.57 -42.34
N PRO A 25 -16.00 -17.45 -42.10
CA PRO A 25 -16.04 -18.29 -40.90
C PRO A 25 -15.34 -19.64 -41.15
N GLN A 26 -14.42 -20.04 -40.28
CA GLN A 26 -13.94 -21.43 -40.26
C GLN A 26 -13.80 -21.93 -38.83
N LYS A 27 -14.67 -22.89 -38.50
CA LYS A 27 -14.55 -23.80 -37.36
C LYS A 27 -13.24 -24.58 -37.46
N THR A 28 -12.48 -24.61 -36.38
CA THR A 28 -11.66 -25.76 -36.01
C THR A 28 -11.88 -26.06 -34.53
N GLN A 29 -12.59 -27.16 -34.30
CA GLN A 29 -12.65 -27.83 -33.01
C GLN A 29 -11.30 -28.51 -32.78
N THR A 30 -10.65 -28.23 -31.65
CA THR A 30 -9.72 -29.18 -31.02
C THR A 30 -9.96 -29.16 -29.52
N SER A 31 -10.72 -30.18 -29.10
CA SER A 31 -10.56 -30.96 -27.89
C SER A 31 -10.15 -30.25 -26.61
N GLY A 32 -11.10 -30.20 -25.67
CA GLY A 32 -10.84 -29.86 -24.29
C GLY A 32 -9.78 -30.75 -23.66
N THR A 33 -8.88 -30.11 -22.93
CA THR A 33 -8.58 -30.53 -21.56
C THR A 33 -8.53 -29.24 -20.76
N ASP A 34 -9.63 -28.96 -20.06
CA ASP A 34 -9.65 -28.07 -18.91
C ASP A 34 -8.64 -28.60 -17.88
N LYS A 35 -7.37 -28.27 -18.07
CA LYS A 35 -6.48 -28.07 -16.93
C LYS A 35 -6.57 -26.59 -16.60
N LEU A 36 -7.73 -26.23 -16.04
CA LEU A 36 -7.80 -25.20 -15.02
C LEU A 36 -6.60 -25.43 -14.12
N GLN A 37 -5.58 -24.58 -14.29
CA GLN A 37 -4.60 -24.40 -13.24
C GLN A 37 -5.46 -24.13 -12.02
N ALA A 38 -5.46 -25.08 -11.07
CA ALA A 38 -6.03 -24.85 -9.76
C ALA A 38 -5.16 -23.73 -9.18
N ALA A 39 -5.53 -22.49 -9.52
CA ALA A 39 -4.96 -21.31 -8.95
C ALA A 39 -5.36 -21.41 -7.49
N ASP A 40 -4.37 -21.62 -6.63
CA ASP A 40 -4.57 -21.60 -5.20
C ASP A 40 -5.29 -20.30 -4.85
N LYS A 41 -6.57 -20.42 -4.51
CA LYS A 41 -7.41 -19.29 -4.12
C LYS A 41 -7.04 -18.94 -2.69
N VAL A 42 -6.19 -17.95 -2.54
CA VAL A 42 -5.88 -17.33 -1.26
C VAL A 42 -7.02 -16.41 -0.86
N ASP A 43 -7.84 -16.82 0.11
CA ASP A 43 -8.83 -15.96 0.75
C ASP A 43 -8.17 -15.20 1.90
N ILE A 44 -8.06 -13.88 1.76
CA ILE A 44 -7.65 -12.98 2.84
C ILE A 44 -8.82 -12.88 3.81
N SER A 45 -8.58 -13.16 5.10
CA SER A 45 -9.60 -12.98 6.14
C SER A 45 -10.07 -11.52 6.19
N GLY A 46 -11.34 -11.29 6.57
CA GLY A 46 -11.88 -9.93 6.69
C GLY A 46 -11.01 -9.02 7.56
N GLN A 47 -10.52 -9.54 8.69
CA GLN A 47 -9.59 -8.84 9.58
C GLN A 47 -8.24 -8.52 8.94
N GLY A 48 -7.71 -9.42 8.10
CA GLY A 48 -6.46 -9.18 7.37
C GLY A 48 -6.59 -8.03 6.38
N LYS A 49 -7.75 -7.93 5.71
CA LYS A 49 -8.06 -6.82 4.81
C LYS A 49 -8.21 -5.49 5.56
N GLU A 50 -8.89 -5.49 6.70
CA GLU A 50 -9.01 -4.29 7.55
C GLU A 50 -7.63 -3.78 8.01
N ILE A 51 -6.74 -4.67 8.46
CA ILE A 51 -5.39 -4.30 8.85
C ILE A 51 -4.60 -3.73 7.67
N ALA A 52 -4.73 -4.33 6.47
CA ALA A 52 -4.07 -3.82 5.26
C ALA A 52 -4.55 -2.41 4.89
N ASP A 53 -5.86 -2.16 4.98
CA ASP A 53 -6.48 -0.86 4.69
C ASP A 53 -6.00 0.21 5.71
N ILE A 54 -5.88 -0.15 7.00
CA ILE A 54 -5.33 0.73 8.04
C ILE A 54 -3.84 1.03 7.78
N MET A 55 -3.03 0.01 7.49
CA MET A 55 -1.60 0.18 7.23
C MET A 55 -1.35 1.04 5.97
N ALA A 56 -2.15 0.85 4.92
CA ALA A 56 -2.11 1.70 3.73
C ALA A 56 -2.39 3.17 4.06
N SER A 57 -3.38 3.42 4.93
CA SER A 57 -3.71 4.77 5.39
C SER A 57 -2.59 5.37 6.24
N VAL A 58 -1.97 4.58 7.13
CA VAL A 58 -0.82 5.01 7.95
C VAL A 58 0.37 5.40 7.08
N ASN A 59 0.66 4.63 6.03
CA ASN A 59 1.77 4.91 5.12
C ASN A 59 1.56 6.16 4.25
N GLN A 60 0.33 6.66 4.12
CA GLN A 60 0.03 7.92 3.42
C GLN A 60 0.22 9.14 4.31
N LEU A 61 0.37 8.96 5.63
CA LEU A 61 0.64 10.09 6.52
C LEU A 61 2.05 10.64 6.25
N PRO A 62 2.23 11.96 6.33
CA PRO A 62 3.54 12.56 6.20
C PRO A 62 4.43 12.17 7.39
N ASP A 63 5.70 11.91 7.10
CA ASP A 63 6.72 11.63 8.13
C ASP A 63 6.81 12.75 9.17
N VAL A 64 6.59 13.99 8.73
CA VAL A 64 6.62 15.19 9.58
C VAL A 64 5.23 15.79 9.70
N ARG A 65 4.74 15.90 10.94
CA ARG A 65 3.50 16.60 11.27
C ARG A 65 3.74 18.11 11.39
N THR A 66 3.87 18.77 10.24
CA THR A 66 4.21 20.20 10.14
C THR A 66 3.35 21.10 11.04
N ASP A 67 2.04 20.83 11.14
CA ASP A 67 1.13 21.61 11.99
C ASP A 67 1.54 21.58 13.47
N LYS A 68 1.91 20.41 13.99
CA LYS A 68 2.37 20.26 15.38
C LYS A 68 3.70 20.96 15.59
N VAL A 69 4.62 20.85 14.64
CA VAL A 69 5.93 21.50 14.71
C VAL A 69 5.76 23.02 14.76
N ASN A 70 4.89 23.56 13.91
CA ASN A 70 4.62 24.99 13.87
C ASN A 70 3.98 25.49 15.17
N GLN A 71 3.01 24.76 15.73
CA GLN A 71 2.41 25.09 17.03
C GLN A 71 3.44 25.14 18.15
N VAL A 72 4.33 24.15 18.22
CA VAL A 72 5.41 24.12 19.23
C VAL A 72 6.39 25.27 19.00
N ARG A 73 6.78 25.54 17.75
CA ARG A 73 7.66 26.67 17.41
C ARG A 73 7.06 27.99 17.88
N GLN A 74 5.79 28.23 17.61
CA GLN A 74 5.09 29.44 18.03
C GLN A 74 4.98 29.56 19.56
N ALA A 75 4.73 28.45 20.27
CA ALA A 75 4.72 28.43 21.73
C ALA A 75 6.10 28.75 22.33
N ILE A 76 7.18 28.32 21.66
CA ILE A 76 8.56 28.65 22.06
C ILE A 76 8.84 30.13 21.81
N GLU A 77 8.51 30.65 20.62
CA GLU A 77 8.72 32.06 20.26
C GLU A 77 7.94 33.03 21.16
N SER A 78 6.72 32.67 21.55
CA SER A 78 5.89 33.44 22.47
C SER A 78 6.27 33.27 23.95
N GLY A 79 7.22 32.39 24.26
CA GLY A 79 7.66 32.10 25.64
C GLY A 79 6.65 31.31 26.47
N SER A 80 5.55 30.84 25.89
CA SER A 80 4.52 30.07 26.59
C SER A 80 4.79 28.56 26.63
N TYR A 81 5.90 28.11 26.04
CA TYR A 81 6.31 26.71 26.08
C TYR A 81 7.03 26.38 27.39
N SER A 82 6.35 25.64 28.26
CA SER A 82 6.92 25.16 29.53
C SER A 82 7.32 23.69 29.41
N VAL A 83 8.57 23.39 29.77
CA VAL A 83 9.08 22.01 29.84
C VAL A 83 8.79 21.43 31.21
N ASP A 84 8.11 20.29 31.24
CA ASP A 84 7.82 19.54 32.46
C ASP A 84 8.92 18.48 32.69
N PRO A 85 9.78 18.63 33.72
CA PRO A 85 10.88 17.71 33.98
C PRO A 85 10.42 16.28 34.26
N SER A 86 9.26 16.10 34.88
CA SER A 86 8.71 14.78 35.18
C SER A 86 8.32 14.04 33.90
N LYS A 87 7.76 14.74 32.90
CA LYS A 87 7.46 14.15 31.58
C LYS A 87 8.73 13.75 30.84
N VAL A 88 9.81 14.53 30.97
CA VAL A 88 11.11 14.19 30.37
C VAL A 88 11.68 12.93 31.00
N ALA A 89 11.75 12.86 32.34
CA ALA A 89 12.26 11.69 33.06
C ALA A 89 11.44 10.43 32.75
N GLN A 90 10.11 10.53 32.70
CA GLN A 90 9.24 9.41 32.35
C GLN A 90 9.52 8.88 30.93
N LYS A 91 9.80 9.77 29.98
CA LYS A 91 10.12 9.36 28.60
C LYS A 91 11.47 8.65 28.50
N ILE A 92 12.47 9.10 29.27
CA ILE A 92 13.77 8.41 29.35
C ILE A 92 13.58 7.00 29.90
N LEU A 93 12.86 6.85 31.03
CA LEU A 93 12.65 5.53 31.65
C LEU A 93 11.83 4.56 30.78
N ARG A 94 10.98 5.06 29.88
CA ARG A 94 10.15 4.22 29.01
C ARG A 94 10.93 3.61 27.84
N GLU A 95 12.02 4.24 27.43
CA GLU A 95 12.84 3.84 26.28
C GLU A 95 14.09 3.03 26.69
N ILE A 96 14.29 2.81 27.99
CA ILE A 96 15.30 1.89 28.56
C ILE A 96 14.63 0.56 28.86
#